data_AF-A0A9Q8LIL5-F1
#
_entry.id   AF-A0A9Q8LIL5-F1
#
_cell.length_a   1.000
_cell.length_b   1.000
_cell.length_c   1.000
_cell.angle_alpha   90.00
_cell.angle_beta   90.00
_cell.angle_gamma   90.00
#
_symmetry.space_group_name_H-M   'P 1'
#
loop_
_entity.id
_entity.type
_entity.pdbx_description
1 polymer ?
#
loop_
_entity_poly.entity_id
_entity_poly.type
_entity_poly.pdbx_seq_one_letter_code
_entity_poly.pdbx_strand_id
1 'polypeptide(L)'
;MTRHPLTSEQSFGLLDLAPEIWSTIGKLAVDDHPRPHELFHPYRGRGAPHQPPITRVCRILRGELLPYFYRTWGSHMIHWGNAGSTGRWLRAIGVENRRHVRGAFFLASSAHEAVHGKKDLQRRLKRTWAFDLRVQANDSASRDSSDRVIYYDIAFIGWPWQWQDPCGVDGRLE
;
A
#
# COMPACT_ATOMS: atom_id res chain seq x y z
N MET A 1 -18.27 -7.78 60.33
CA MET A 1 -17.35 -7.83 59.18
C MET A 1 -18.14 -8.27 57.95
N THR A 2 -18.75 -7.32 57.24
CA THR A 2 -19.56 -7.54 56.04
C THR A 2 -18.64 -7.42 54.82
N ARG A 3 -18.47 -8.52 54.07
CA ARG A 3 -17.75 -8.50 52.79
C ARG A 3 -18.64 -7.81 51.75
N HIS A 4 -18.23 -6.64 51.27
CA HIS A 4 -18.81 -6.06 50.05
C HIS A 4 -18.42 -6.96 48.86
N PRO A 5 -19.38 -7.40 48.04
CA PRO A 5 -19.06 -8.12 46.80
C PRO A 5 -18.41 -7.12 45.84
N LEU A 6 -17.26 -7.50 45.28
CA LEU A 6 -16.60 -6.80 44.19
C LEU A 6 -17.61 -6.72 43.03
N THR A 7 -18.10 -5.52 42.77
CA THR A 7 -18.91 -5.20 41.59
C THR A 7 -18.17 -5.71 40.37
N SER A 8 -18.84 -6.49 39.52
CA SER A 8 -18.30 -6.91 38.22
C SER A 8 -17.79 -5.67 37.50
N GLU A 9 -16.48 -5.53 37.35
CA GLU A 9 -15.88 -4.50 36.51
C GLU A 9 -16.38 -4.74 35.08
N GLN A 10 -17.42 -4.01 34.72
CA GLN A 10 -18.01 -4.09 33.40
C GLN A 10 -16.96 -3.53 32.45
N SER A 11 -16.29 -4.43 31.72
CA SER A 11 -15.23 -4.04 30.78
C SER A 11 -15.85 -3.14 29.71
N PHE A 12 -15.42 -1.89 29.68
CA PHE A 12 -15.82 -0.95 28.66
C PHE A 12 -15.06 -1.25 27.36
N GLY A 13 -15.77 -1.66 26.32
CA GLY A 13 -15.20 -2.03 25.03
C GLY A 13 -14.95 -0.84 24.12
N LEU A 14 -13.97 -0.95 23.22
CA LEU A 14 -13.67 0.10 22.23
C LEU A 14 -14.90 0.48 21.39
N LEU A 15 -15.75 -0.50 21.05
CA LEU A 15 -16.96 -0.29 20.23
C LEU A 15 -18.17 0.18 21.03
N ASP A 16 -18.07 0.30 22.35
CA ASP A 16 -19.10 0.93 23.20
C ASP A 16 -18.98 2.46 23.19
N LEU A 17 -17.89 2.99 22.63
CA LEU A 17 -17.71 4.41 22.35
C LEU A 17 -18.57 4.85 21.16
N ALA A 18 -18.83 6.15 21.07
CA ALA A 18 -19.41 6.75 19.88
C ALA A 18 -18.55 6.44 18.62
N PRO A 19 -19.17 6.22 17.45
CA PRO A 19 -18.48 5.91 16.19
C PRO A 19 -17.28 6.78 15.86
N GLU A 20 -17.40 8.07 16.11
CA GLU A 20 -16.39 9.08 15.83
C GLU A 20 -15.14 8.87 16.67
N ILE A 21 -15.31 8.47 17.94
CA ILE A 21 -14.21 8.29 18.89
C ILE A 21 -13.42 7.03 18.56
N TRP A 22 -14.09 5.88 18.43
CA TRP A 22 -13.36 4.65 18.11
C TRP A 22 -12.76 4.67 16.70
N SER A 23 -13.40 5.35 15.74
CA SER A 23 -12.84 5.55 14.40
C SER A 23 -11.57 6.40 14.46
N THR A 24 -11.55 7.46 15.27
CA THR A 24 -10.38 8.31 15.48
C THR A 24 -9.22 7.53 16.11
N ILE A 25 -9.48 6.78 17.18
CA ILE A 25 -8.46 5.91 17.82
C ILE A 25 -7.93 4.89 16.80
N GLY A 26 -8.83 4.29 16.01
CA GLY A 26 -8.48 3.33 14.98
C GLY A 26 -7.55 3.90 13.91
N LYS A 27 -7.81 5.12 13.45
CA LYS A 27 -6.99 5.82 12.44
C LYS A 27 -5.63 6.20 13.00
N LEU A 28 -5.56 6.69 14.25
CA LEU A 28 -4.29 6.96 14.93
C LEU A 28 -3.43 5.70 15.05
N ALA A 29 -4.03 4.56 15.41
CA ALA A 29 -3.30 3.29 15.47
C ALA A 29 -2.86 2.78 14.09
N VAL A 30 -3.56 3.16 13.01
CA VAL A 30 -3.12 2.90 11.64
C VAL A 30 -1.94 3.79 11.26
N ASP A 31 -1.97 5.07 11.63
CA ASP A 31 -0.92 6.03 11.32
C ASP A 31 0.39 5.76 12.08
N ASP A 32 0.29 5.28 13.33
CA ASP A 32 1.42 4.86 14.16
C ASP A 32 2.02 3.52 13.71
N HIS A 33 1.38 2.80 12.76
CA HIS A 33 1.92 1.55 12.25
C HIS A 33 3.18 1.79 11.40
N PRO A 34 4.31 1.10 11.66
CA PRO A 34 5.57 1.34 10.96
C PRO A 34 5.42 1.29 9.45
N ARG A 35 5.84 2.35 8.77
CA ARG A 35 5.75 2.41 7.31
C ARG A 35 6.99 1.79 6.67
N PRO A 36 6.88 1.13 5.50
CA PRO A 36 8.02 0.46 4.88
C PRO A 36 9.15 1.43 4.51
N HIS A 37 8.83 2.71 4.31
CA HIS A 37 9.85 3.70 3.95
C HIS A 37 10.81 4.05 5.08
N GLU A 38 10.41 3.85 6.33
CA GLU A 38 11.26 4.00 7.50
C GLU A 38 12.20 2.79 7.68
N LEU A 39 11.98 1.73 6.90
CA LEU A 39 12.74 0.47 6.93
C LEU A 39 13.41 0.17 5.58
N PHE A 40 13.55 1.18 4.71
CA PHE A 40 14.03 1.01 3.34
C PHE A 40 15.45 0.43 3.29
N HIS A 41 15.54 -0.83 2.87
CA HIS A 41 16.75 -1.39 2.29
C HIS A 41 16.43 -1.75 0.83
N PRO A 42 17.02 -1.07 -0.17
CA PRO A 42 16.68 -1.23 -1.60
C PRO A 42 16.82 -2.67 -2.12
N TYR A 43 17.53 -3.53 -1.38
CA TYR A 43 17.82 -4.92 -1.76
C TYR A 43 17.04 -5.96 -0.95
N ARG A 44 16.34 -5.56 0.11
CA ARG A 44 15.46 -6.45 0.88
C ARG A 44 14.03 -5.99 0.70
N GLY A 45 13.57 -6.08 -0.55
CA GLY A 45 12.17 -5.81 -0.90
C GLY A 45 11.27 -6.64 0.01
N ARG A 46 10.72 -6.02 1.05
CA ARG A 46 9.68 -6.66 1.83
C ARG A 46 8.50 -6.87 0.90
N GLY A 47 7.83 -8.01 1.10
CA GLY A 47 6.62 -8.34 0.37
C GLY A 47 5.49 -7.37 0.71
N ALA A 48 4.29 -7.83 0.38
CA ALA A 48 3.02 -7.20 0.75
C ALA A 48 3.05 -6.40 2.06
N PRO A 49 2.44 -5.19 2.10
CA PRO A 49 2.37 -4.41 3.32
C PRO A 49 1.71 -5.20 4.44
N HIS A 50 2.36 -5.20 5.61
CA HIS A 50 1.77 -5.75 6.81
C HIS A 50 0.63 -4.83 7.25
N GLN A 51 -0.56 -5.41 7.38
CA GLN A 51 -1.71 -4.67 7.88
C GLN A 51 -1.54 -4.41 9.40
N PRO A 52 -1.90 -3.22 9.91
CA PRO A 52 -1.91 -2.93 11.32
C PRO A 52 -2.80 -3.94 12.06
N PRO A 53 -2.40 -4.46 13.23
CA PRO A 53 -3.19 -5.45 13.97
C PRO A 53 -4.65 -5.02 14.20
N ILE A 54 -4.89 -3.73 14.42
CA ILE A 54 -6.24 -3.17 14.64
C ILE A 54 -7.21 -3.42 13.48
N THR A 55 -6.70 -3.49 12.24
CA THR A 55 -7.52 -3.78 11.04
C THR A 55 -7.97 -5.25 10.96
N ARG A 56 -7.43 -6.12 11.84
CA ARG A 56 -7.69 -7.56 11.85
C ARG A 56 -8.60 -8.01 12.98
N VAL A 57 -8.90 -7.15 13.96
CA VAL A 57 -9.61 -7.49 15.21
C VAL A 57 -11.05 -7.95 14.96
N CYS A 58 -11.88 -7.13 14.30
CA CYS A 58 -13.28 -7.44 14.04
C CYS A 58 -13.77 -6.84 12.72
N ARG A 59 -14.97 -7.24 12.26
CA ARG A 59 -15.53 -6.80 10.98
C ARG A 59 -15.80 -5.29 10.92
N ILE A 60 -16.25 -4.68 12.02
CA ILE A 60 -16.54 -3.24 12.11
C ILE A 60 -15.26 -2.44 11.91
N LEU A 61 -14.24 -2.70 12.72
CA LEU A 61 -12.94 -2.03 12.61
C LEU A 61 -12.29 -2.30 11.25
N ARG A 62 -12.39 -3.52 10.72
CA ARG A 62 -11.85 -3.86 9.40
C ARG A 62 -12.51 -3.05 8.28
N GLY A 63 -13.83 -2.89 8.33
CA GLY A 63 -14.60 -2.16 7.32
C GLY A 63 -14.27 -0.66 7.28
N GLU A 64 -14.01 -0.07 8.45
CA GLU A 64 -13.63 1.35 8.56
C GLU A 64 -12.14 1.57 8.26
N LEU A 65 -11.27 0.74 8.83
CA LEU A 65 -9.83 1.04 8.90
C LEU A 65 -9.01 0.51 7.72
N LEU A 66 -9.41 -0.58 7.05
CA LEU A 66 -8.66 -1.06 5.87
C LEU A 66 -8.70 -0.06 4.70
N PRO A 67 -9.84 0.54 4.33
CA PRO A 67 -9.89 1.59 3.32
C PRO A 67 -8.99 2.78 3.67
N TYR A 68 -8.98 3.18 4.94
CA TYR A 68 -8.13 4.27 5.43
C TYR A 68 -6.66 3.90 5.29
N PHE A 69 -6.26 2.73 5.80
CA PHE A 69 -4.91 2.18 5.71
C PHE A 69 -4.38 2.20 4.26
N TYR A 70 -5.11 1.61 3.31
CA TYR A 70 -4.64 1.56 1.92
C TYR A 70 -4.52 2.93 1.26
N ARG A 71 -5.35 3.89 1.69
CA ARG A 71 -5.31 5.27 1.20
C ARG A 71 -4.11 6.05 1.74
N THR A 72 -3.74 5.84 3.00
CA THR A 72 -2.68 6.61 3.68
C THR A 72 -1.30 5.96 3.62
N TRP A 73 -1.23 4.64 3.39
CA TRP A 73 0.04 3.88 3.29
C TRP A 73 0.92 4.33 2.12
N GLY A 74 0.35 5.05 1.14
CA GLY A 74 1.07 5.57 0.00
C GLY A 74 1.31 4.54 -1.10
N SER A 75 2.15 4.91 -2.06
CA SER A 75 2.46 4.07 -3.21
C SER A 75 3.42 2.94 -2.84
N HIS A 76 3.15 1.75 -3.36
CA HIS A 76 3.91 0.55 -3.02
C HIS A 76 5.06 0.35 -4.01
N MET A 77 6.30 0.37 -3.53
CA MET A 77 7.44 0.05 -4.37
C MET A 77 7.60 -1.48 -4.51
N ILE A 78 7.67 -1.95 -5.74
CA ILE A 78 7.70 -3.35 -6.11
C ILE A 78 9.01 -3.62 -6.85
N HIS A 79 9.82 -4.47 -6.26
CA HIS A 79 10.95 -5.04 -6.98
C HIS A 79 10.46 -6.13 -7.94
N TRP A 80 11.10 -6.26 -9.11
CA TRP A 80 10.72 -7.25 -10.12
C TRP A 80 10.61 -8.68 -9.57
N GLY A 81 11.58 -9.10 -8.76
CA GLY A 81 11.58 -10.42 -8.11
C GLY A 81 10.37 -10.67 -7.20
N ASN A 82 9.69 -9.62 -6.76
CA ASN A 82 8.51 -9.69 -5.89
C ASN A 82 7.18 -9.52 -6.63
N ALA A 83 7.18 -9.36 -7.96
CA ALA A 83 5.94 -9.17 -8.71
C ALA A 83 4.90 -10.28 -8.40
N GLY A 84 5.32 -11.54 -8.32
CA GLY A 84 4.43 -12.65 -7.99
C GLY A 84 3.78 -12.55 -6.60
N SER A 85 4.54 -12.14 -5.57
CA SER A 85 4.02 -11.99 -4.21
C SER A 85 3.10 -10.77 -4.09
N THR A 86 3.43 -9.65 -4.74
CA THR A 86 2.56 -8.48 -4.82
C THR A 86 1.24 -8.83 -5.51
N GLY A 87 1.28 -9.58 -6.62
CA GLY A 87 0.07 -10.04 -7.30
C GLY A 87 -0.85 -10.90 -6.42
N ARG A 88 -0.26 -11.83 -5.65
CA ARG A 88 -1.03 -12.64 -4.68
C ARG A 88 -1.66 -11.78 -3.59
N TRP A 89 -0.92 -10.81 -3.05
CA TRP A 89 -1.45 -9.91 -2.04
C TRP A 89 -2.57 -9.01 -2.57
N LEU A 90 -2.40 -8.42 -3.76
CA LEU A 90 -3.44 -7.61 -4.40
C LEU A 90 -4.72 -8.43 -4.59
N ARG A 91 -4.61 -9.72 -4.94
CA ARG A 91 -5.77 -10.62 -4.98
C ARG A 91 -6.37 -10.85 -3.59
N ALA A 92 -5.54 -11.14 -2.59
CA ALA A 92 -5.97 -11.47 -1.23
C ALA A 92 -6.74 -10.34 -0.53
N ILE A 93 -6.38 -9.08 -0.76
CA ILE A 93 -7.06 -7.94 -0.12
C ILE A 93 -8.45 -7.66 -0.71
N GLY A 94 -8.77 -8.24 -1.88
CA GLY A 94 -10.08 -8.10 -2.52
C GLY A 94 -10.25 -6.80 -3.31
N VAL A 95 -11.30 -6.75 -4.15
CA VAL A 95 -11.53 -5.65 -5.09
C VAL A 95 -11.78 -4.30 -4.42
N GLU A 96 -12.54 -4.30 -3.32
CA GLU A 96 -12.89 -3.06 -2.61
C GLU A 96 -11.67 -2.40 -1.98
N ASN A 97 -10.87 -3.16 -1.23
CA ASN A 97 -9.65 -2.64 -0.62
C ASN A 97 -8.60 -2.24 -1.66
N ARG A 98 -8.52 -2.99 -2.77
CA ARG A 98 -7.63 -2.66 -3.87
C ARG A 98 -7.86 -1.21 -4.32
N ARG A 99 -9.11 -0.77 -4.53
CA ARG A 99 -9.44 0.60 -5.00
C ARG A 99 -8.86 1.73 -4.15
N HIS A 100 -8.46 1.44 -2.90
CA HIS A 100 -7.88 2.41 -2.00
C HIS A 100 -6.35 2.49 -2.09
N VAL A 101 -5.68 1.54 -2.75
CA VAL A 101 -4.23 1.58 -2.98
C VAL A 101 -3.91 2.75 -3.93
N ARG A 102 -2.91 3.59 -3.61
CA ARG A 102 -2.64 4.79 -4.42
C ARG A 102 -1.85 4.53 -5.71
N GLY A 103 -1.16 3.41 -5.79
CA GLY A 103 -0.36 3.03 -6.95
C GLY A 103 0.78 2.12 -6.56
N ALA A 104 1.54 1.67 -7.55
CA ALA A 104 2.77 0.96 -7.30
C ALA A 104 3.88 1.41 -8.25
N PHE A 105 5.11 1.42 -7.75
CA PHE A 105 6.30 1.74 -8.53
C PHE A 105 7.11 0.48 -8.78
N PHE A 106 7.54 0.24 -10.01
CA PHE A 106 8.48 -0.81 -10.33
C PHE A 106 9.86 -0.23 -10.50
N LEU A 107 10.81 -0.75 -9.75
CA LEU A 107 12.22 -0.52 -9.99
C LEU A 107 12.72 -1.55 -10.99
N ALA A 108 13.24 -1.08 -12.13
CA ALA A 108 14.00 -1.89 -13.06
C ALA A 108 15.40 -1.30 -13.23
N SER A 109 16.40 -2.18 -13.37
CA SER A 109 17.69 -1.74 -13.89
C SER A 109 17.57 -1.48 -15.39
N SER A 110 18.39 -0.57 -15.90
CA SER A 110 18.53 -0.31 -17.35
C SER A 110 18.77 -1.58 -18.17
N ALA A 111 19.54 -2.54 -17.64
CA ALA A 111 19.77 -3.84 -18.26
C ALA A 111 18.49 -4.69 -18.35
N HIS A 112 17.63 -4.66 -17.33
CA HIS A 112 16.36 -5.38 -17.34
C HIS A 112 15.37 -4.76 -18.33
N GLU A 113 15.35 -3.43 -18.42
CA GLU A 113 14.57 -2.70 -19.42
C GLU A 113 15.03 -3.01 -20.84
N ALA A 114 16.34 -3.03 -21.10
CA ALA A 114 16.89 -3.38 -22.41
C ALA A 114 16.44 -4.77 -22.90
N VAL A 115 16.20 -5.70 -21.96
CA VAL A 115 15.76 -7.08 -22.26
C VAL A 115 14.24 -7.20 -22.38
N HIS A 116 13.48 -6.60 -21.46
CA HIS A 116 12.04 -6.84 -21.37
C HIS A 116 11.21 -5.67 -21.93
N GLY A 117 11.66 -4.43 -21.75
CA GLY A 117 10.93 -3.24 -22.14
C GLY A 117 9.54 -3.09 -21.48
N LYS A 118 9.00 -1.88 -21.55
CA LYS A 118 7.69 -1.52 -20.97
C LYS A 118 6.53 -2.44 -21.36
N LYS A 119 6.46 -2.85 -22.63
CA LYS A 119 5.35 -3.66 -23.16
C LYS A 119 5.37 -5.09 -22.61
N ASP A 120 6.54 -5.72 -22.47
CA ASP A 120 6.60 -7.05 -21.87
C ASP A 120 6.32 -6.99 -20.37
N LEU A 121 6.85 -5.97 -19.69
CA LEU A 121 6.53 -5.68 -18.29
C LEU A 121 5.01 -5.62 -18.07
N GLN A 122 4.31 -4.78 -18.83
CA GLN A 122 2.85 -4.68 -18.74
C GLN A 122 2.16 -6.02 -19.03
N ARG A 123 2.57 -6.73 -20.08
CA ARG A 123 1.99 -8.03 -20.46
C ARG A 123 2.19 -9.09 -19.37
N ARG A 124 3.37 -9.14 -18.75
CA ARG A 124 3.69 -10.09 -17.67
C ARG A 124 2.93 -9.77 -16.40
N LEU A 125 2.82 -8.49 -16.04
CA LEU A 125 2.06 -8.09 -14.85
C LEU A 125 0.57 -8.37 -15.04
N LYS A 126 -0.02 -8.04 -16.19
CA LYS A 126 -1.41 -8.41 -16.50
C LYS A 126 -1.64 -9.92 -16.33
N ARG A 127 -0.72 -10.75 -16.85
CA ARG A 127 -0.78 -12.22 -16.70
C ARG A 127 -0.64 -12.68 -15.25
N THR A 128 0.37 -12.17 -14.54
CA THR A 128 0.71 -12.62 -13.19
C THR A 128 -0.35 -12.18 -12.18
N TRP A 129 -0.91 -11.00 -12.40
CA TRP A 129 -1.76 -10.34 -11.43
C TRP A 129 -3.25 -10.53 -11.72
N ALA A 130 -3.60 -10.84 -12.98
CA ALA A 130 -4.96 -11.09 -13.44
C ALA A 130 -5.90 -9.89 -13.25
N PHE A 131 -5.39 -8.68 -13.46
CA PHE A 131 -6.21 -7.47 -13.55
C PHE A 131 -5.62 -6.48 -14.56
N ASP A 132 -6.49 -5.61 -15.05
CA ASP A 132 -6.12 -4.58 -16.01
C ASP A 132 -5.35 -3.45 -15.35
N LEU A 133 -4.16 -3.19 -15.90
CA LEU A 133 -3.23 -2.18 -15.43
C LEU A 133 -2.60 -1.45 -16.61
N ARG A 134 -2.24 -0.19 -16.36
CA ARG A 134 -1.38 0.63 -17.22
C ARG A 134 -0.03 0.78 -16.52
N VAL A 135 1.02 0.56 -17.30
CA VAL A 135 2.38 0.87 -16.90
C VAL A 135 2.77 2.14 -17.63
N GLN A 136 3.28 3.13 -16.90
CA GLN A 136 3.88 4.35 -17.44
C GLN A 136 5.34 4.36 -17.02
N ALA A 137 6.23 4.67 -17.96
CA ALA A 137 7.65 4.81 -17.63
C ALA A 137 7.84 6.27 -17.24
N ASN A 138 8.44 6.51 -16.09
CA ASN A 138 8.96 7.80 -15.70
C ASN A 138 10.48 7.71 -15.79
N ASP A 139 11.04 8.44 -16.73
CA ASP A 139 12.50 8.61 -16.83
C ASP A 139 12.97 9.61 -15.77
N SER A 140 12.85 9.25 -14.49
CA SER A 140 13.57 9.92 -13.41
C SER A 140 15.01 9.43 -13.42
N ALA A 141 15.80 9.95 -14.36
CA ALA A 141 17.22 9.68 -14.44
C ALA A 141 17.90 10.13 -13.14
N SER A 142 18.35 9.17 -12.32
CA SER A 142 19.41 9.40 -11.35
C SER A 142 20.61 10.00 -12.11
N ARG A 143 20.96 11.25 -11.76
CA ARG A 143 22.01 12.02 -12.44
C ARG A 143 23.42 11.53 -12.11
N ASP A 144 23.57 10.57 -11.19
CA ASP A 144 24.84 10.36 -10.47
C ASP A 144 25.31 8.89 -10.35
N SER A 145 24.70 7.95 -11.10
CA SER A 145 25.19 6.57 -11.15
C SER A 145 25.23 6.03 -12.57
N SER A 146 26.33 5.35 -12.91
CA SER A 146 26.53 4.61 -14.16
C SER A 146 25.43 3.56 -14.44
N ASP A 147 24.66 3.18 -13.42
CA ASP A 147 23.40 2.45 -13.57
C ASP A 147 22.20 3.41 -13.55
N ARG A 148 21.53 3.55 -14.70
CA ARG A 148 20.21 4.19 -14.77
C ARG A 148 19.18 3.25 -14.14
N VAL A 149 18.58 3.69 -13.04
CA VAL A 149 17.38 3.08 -12.48
C VAL A 149 16.18 3.67 -13.20
N ILE A 150 15.32 2.81 -13.74
CA ILE A 150 14.10 3.25 -14.43
C ILE A 150 12.90 2.93 -13.54
N TYR A 151 12.06 3.95 -13.35
CA TYR A 151 10.87 3.88 -12.53
C TYR A 151 9.66 3.67 -13.43
N TYR A 152 8.91 2.62 -13.15
CA TYR A 152 7.64 2.35 -13.82
C TYR A 152 6.49 2.59 -12.87
N ASP A 153 5.67 3.58 -13.18
CA ASP A 153 4.42 3.81 -12.49
C ASP A 153 3.38 2.79 -12.95
N ILE A 154 2.72 2.17 -11.98
CA ILE A 154 1.61 1.25 -12.23
C ILE A 154 0.34 1.83 -11.66
N ALA A 155 -0.59 2.03 -12.58
CA ALA A 155 -1.94 2.39 -12.27
C ALA A 155 -2.90 1.27 -12.67
N PHE A 156 -3.89 1.06 -11.84
CA PHE A 156 -4.94 0.07 -12.05
C PHE A 156 -6.05 0.73 -12.87
N ILE A 157 -6.52 0.06 -13.93
CA ILE A 157 -7.54 0.62 -14.82
C ILE A 157 -8.88 0.67 -14.06
N GLY A 158 -9.58 1.82 -14.13
CA GLY A 158 -10.87 2.06 -13.47
C GLY A 158 -10.80 2.71 -12.09
N TRP A 159 -9.64 3.26 -11.69
CA TRP A 159 -9.46 3.93 -10.40
C TRP A 159 -9.41 5.45 -10.61
N PRO A 160 -9.86 6.27 -9.65
CA PRO A 160 -9.76 7.72 -9.73
C PRO A 160 -8.28 8.11 -9.75
N TRP A 161 -7.81 8.57 -10.90
CA TRP A 161 -6.46 9.05 -11.13
C TRP A 161 -6.32 10.44 -10.49
N GLN A 162 -5.75 10.52 -9.29
CA GLN A 162 -5.17 11.77 -8.80
C GLN A 162 -3.73 11.50 -8.37
N TRP A 163 -2.82 11.93 -9.24
CA TRP A 163 -1.39 11.91 -9.01
C TRP A 163 -1.06 12.92 -7.90
N GLN A 164 -0.38 12.46 -6.86
CA GLN A 164 0.38 13.34 -5.96
C GLN A 164 1.82 12.87 -6.11
N ASP A 165 2.69 13.73 -6.62
CA ASP A 165 4.11 13.43 -6.80
C ASP A 165 4.68 12.96 -5.45
N PRO A 166 5.17 11.70 -5.31
CA PRO A 166 5.81 11.27 -4.08
C PRO A 166 7.09 12.05 -3.79
N CYS A 167 7.66 12.75 -4.79
CA CYS A 167 8.85 13.57 -4.65
C CYS A 167 8.56 15.05 -4.35
N GLY A 168 7.29 15.47 -4.30
CA GLY A 168 6.92 16.85 -4.02
C GLY A 168 7.31 17.85 -5.12
N VAL A 169 7.56 17.39 -6.35
CA VAL A 169 7.75 18.29 -7.49
C VAL A 169 6.39 18.54 -8.11
N ASP A 170 5.87 19.75 -7.93
CA ASP A 170 4.57 20.15 -8.46
C ASP A 170 4.65 20.30 -9.99
N GLY A 171 4.63 19.17 -10.69
CA GLY A 171 4.68 19.08 -12.15
C GLY A 171 3.31 19.30 -12.75
N ARG A 172 2.87 20.56 -12.86
CA ARG A 172 1.86 20.93 -13.86
C ARG A 172 2.43 20.60 -15.23
N LEU A 173 1.84 19.61 -15.90
CA LEU A 173 2.03 19.39 -17.32
C LEU A 173 0.88 20.08 -18.06
N GLU A 174 1.21 21.18 -18.74
CA GLU A 174 0.49 21.67 -19.92
C GLU A 174 0.67 20.68 -21.09
#